data_AF-A0A448SLK5-F1
#
_entry.id   AF-A0A448SLK5-F1
#
_cell.length_a   1.000
_cell.length_b   1.000
_cell.length_c   1.000
_cell.angle_alpha   90.00
_cell.angle_beta   90.00
_cell.angle_gamma   90.00
#
_symmetry.space_group_name_H-M   'P 1'
#
loop_
_entity.id
_entity.type
_entity.pdbx_description
1 polymer ?
#
loop_
_entity_poly.entity_id
_entity_poly.type
_entity_poly.pdbx_seq_one_letter_code
_entity_poly.pdbx_strand_id
1 'polypeptide(L)'
;MKRCVMVQGTASDVGKSVLVAGLCRIFMQDGYRCAPFKSQNMALNSGITARGEEMGRAQIFQAEAAGIAPDVRMNPVLLKPTSDCQAQVVLMGKVACNMDAVSYHEYKPQLQQQISEVYHSLASGYDIMVLEGQVARRKSTCAIATSSIWAWRRSPMRQCCWWPISIVAGYLPLFTARWPCWNQKRKPG
;
A
#
# COMPACT_ATOMS: atom_id res chain seq x y z
N MET A 1 -13.41 -2.36 15.08
CA MET A 1 -12.85 -2.55 13.73
C MET A 1 -11.76 -1.54 13.49
N LYS A 2 -10.61 -1.95 12.95
CA LYS A 2 -9.56 -1.00 12.52
C LYS A 2 -9.97 -0.38 11.20
N ARG A 3 -9.73 0.91 11.04
CA ARG A 3 -10.07 1.63 9.80
C ARG A 3 -8.94 1.43 8.81
N CYS A 4 -9.28 1.28 7.54
CA CYS A 4 -8.29 1.14 6.47
C CYS A 4 -8.73 1.97 5.27
N VAL A 5 -7.75 2.53 4.57
CA VAL A 5 -7.96 3.19 3.29
C VAL A 5 -6.92 2.65 2.31
N MET A 6 -7.35 2.32 1.10
CA MET A 6 -6.46 1.79 0.07
C MET A 6 -6.38 2.77 -1.10
N VAL A 7 -5.15 3.14 -1.47
CA VAL A 7 -4.85 3.99 -2.62
C VAL A 7 -4.49 3.10 -3.79
N GLN A 8 -5.34 3.10 -4.82
CA GLN A 8 -5.15 2.36 -6.06
C GLN A 8 -4.84 3.33 -7.21
N GLY A 9 -4.10 2.88 -8.21
CA GLY A 9 -3.81 3.67 -9.40
C GLY A 9 -3.82 2.84 -10.67
N THR A 10 -4.14 3.50 -11.77
CA THR A 10 -4.27 2.90 -13.10
C THR A 10 -2.94 2.75 -13.83
N ALA A 11 -1.89 3.46 -13.39
CA ALA A 11 -0.53 3.35 -13.89
C ALA A 11 0.51 3.36 -12.76
N SER A 12 1.73 2.93 -13.07
CA SER A 12 2.88 3.10 -12.17
C SER A 12 3.21 4.60 -12.11
N ASP A 13 3.79 5.03 -10.98
CA ASP A 13 4.33 6.39 -10.83
C ASP A 13 3.36 7.57 -10.94
N VAL A 14 2.04 7.32 -10.86
CA VAL A 14 1.00 8.37 -10.78
C VAL A 14 0.95 9.13 -9.44
N GLY A 15 2.01 9.05 -8.62
CA GLY A 15 2.05 9.74 -7.32
C GLY A 15 1.32 9.03 -6.17
N LYS A 16 0.99 7.74 -6.29
CA LYS A 16 0.35 6.95 -5.22
C LYS A 16 1.10 7.06 -3.89
N SER A 17 2.43 6.90 -3.92
CA SER A 17 3.22 6.91 -2.69
C SER A 17 3.22 8.27 -1.99
N VAL A 18 3.17 9.36 -2.77
CA VAL A 18 3.02 10.73 -2.24
C VAL A 18 1.64 10.92 -1.64
N LEU A 19 0.58 10.43 -2.30
CA LEU A 19 -0.78 10.49 -1.76
C LEU A 19 -0.93 9.71 -0.46
N VAL A 20 -0.36 8.50 -0.38
CA VAL A 20 -0.30 7.69 0.85
C VAL A 20 0.41 8.46 1.96
N ALA A 21 1.57 9.07 1.67
CA ALA A 21 2.29 9.88 2.65
C ALA A 21 1.46 11.11 3.10
N GLY A 22 0.78 11.79 2.18
CA GLY A 22 -0.13 12.91 2.50
C GLY A 22 -1.27 12.50 3.43
N LEU A 23 -1.92 11.36 3.15
CA LEU A 23 -2.95 10.80 4.02
C LEU A 23 -2.40 10.45 5.40
N CYS A 24 -1.23 9.82 5.47
CA CYS A 24 -0.54 9.53 6.71
C CYS A 24 -0.28 10.80 7.53
N ARG A 25 0.20 11.88 6.89
CA ARG A 25 0.44 13.15 7.56
C ARG A 25 -0.84 13.78 8.10
N ILE A 26 -1.92 13.79 7.32
CA ILE A 26 -3.22 14.32 7.73
C ILE A 26 -3.74 13.54 8.95
N PHE A 27 -3.76 12.21 8.90
CA PHE A 27 -4.23 11.40 10.03
C PHE A 27 -3.39 11.59 11.29
N MET A 28 -2.07 11.73 11.14
CA MET A 28 -1.19 12.05 12.26
C MET A 28 -1.49 13.44 12.85
N GLN A 29 -1.73 14.46 12.02
CA GLN A 29 -2.10 15.80 12.46
C GLN A 29 -3.48 15.86 13.13
N ASP A 30 -4.40 14.99 12.72
CA ASP A 30 -5.72 14.81 13.33
C ASP A 30 -5.67 13.98 14.63
N GLY A 31 -4.48 13.55 15.06
CA GLY A 31 -4.26 12.82 16.32
C GLY A 31 -4.46 11.30 16.24
N TYR A 32 -4.59 10.73 15.04
CA TYR A 32 -4.70 9.28 14.86
C TYR A 32 -3.33 8.62 14.76
N ARG A 33 -3.22 7.40 15.31
CA ARG A 33 -2.07 6.53 15.04
C ARG A 33 -2.33 5.84 13.72
N CYS A 34 -1.59 6.20 12.68
CA CYS A 34 -1.68 5.57 11.37
C CYS A 34 -0.37 4.88 10.97
N ALA A 35 -0.47 3.87 10.12
CA ALA A 35 0.70 3.23 9.51
C ALA A 35 0.48 2.98 8.02
N PRO A 36 1.49 3.25 7.17
CA PRO A 36 1.45 2.84 5.77
C PRO A 36 1.69 1.33 5.64
N PHE A 37 1.14 0.73 4.59
CA PHE A 37 1.41 -0.67 4.28
C PHE A 37 1.40 -0.92 2.78
N LYS A 38 2.47 -1.56 2.29
CA LYS A 38 2.59 -2.04 0.92
C LYS A 38 3.15 -3.46 0.95
N SER A 39 2.29 -4.45 0.71
CA SER A 39 2.64 -5.87 0.81
C SER A 39 3.86 -6.25 -0.04
N GLN A 40 3.92 -5.74 -1.27
CA GLN A 40 5.02 -5.96 -2.20
C GLN A 40 5.43 -4.65 -2.85
N ASN A 41 6.71 -4.32 -2.75
CA ASN A 41 7.33 -3.22 -3.48
C ASN A 41 8.37 -3.76 -4.46
N MET A 42 8.52 -3.11 -5.61
CA MET A 42 9.57 -3.41 -6.58
C MET A 42 10.34 -2.12 -6.83
N ALA A 43 11.53 -2.01 -6.26
CA ALA A 43 12.33 -0.80 -6.30
C ALA A 43 13.82 -1.13 -6.10
N LEU A 44 14.68 -0.46 -6.86
CA LEU A 44 16.12 -0.48 -6.62
C LEU A 44 16.53 0.43 -5.45
N ASN A 45 15.70 1.46 -5.19
CA ASN A 45 15.96 2.46 -4.16
C ASN A 45 15.40 2.02 -2.81
N SER A 46 16.27 1.50 -1.96
CA SER A 46 15.99 1.09 -0.59
C SER A 46 16.77 1.94 0.42
N GLY A 47 16.36 1.85 1.68
CA GLY A 47 17.07 2.39 2.82
C GLY A 47 17.14 1.36 3.93
N ILE A 48 17.97 1.67 4.93
CA ILE A 48 18.20 0.81 6.09
C ILE A 48 17.50 1.43 7.30
N THR A 49 16.71 0.63 8.01
CA THR A 49 16.08 1.05 9.27
C THR A 49 17.14 1.19 10.37
N ALA A 50 16.79 1.81 11.49
CA ALA A 50 17.68 1.88 12.66
C ALA A 50 18.12 0.50 13.19
N ARG A 51 17.41 -0.58 12.81
CA ARG A 51 17.72 -1.96 13.18
C ARG A 51 18.62 -2.68 12.18
N GLY A 52 19.08 -2.00 11.13
CA GLY A 52 19.89 -2.61 10.07
C GLY A 52 19.08 -3.39 9.04
N GLU A 53 17.76 -3.22 9.01
CA GLU A 53 16.87 -3.97 8.11
C GLU A 53 16.56 -3.16 6.86
N GLU A 54 16.45 -3.80 5.71
CA GLU A 54 16.24 -3.13 4.44
C GLU A 54 14.75 -2.93 4.09
N MET A 55 14.37 -1.73 3.63
CA MET A 55 13.02 -1.47 3.13
C MET A 55 13.01 -0.41 2.03
N GLY A 56 11.94 -0.39 1.22
CA GLY A 56 11.81 0.59 0.14
C GLY A 56 11.77 2.05 0.64
N ARG A 57 12.50 2.96 -0.02
CA ARG A 57 12.54 4.38 0.40
C ARG A 57 11.17 5.05 0.41
N ALA A 58 10.27 4.67 -0.49
CA ALA A 58 8.92 5.19 -0.52
C ALA A 58 8.16 4.90 0.80
N GLN A 59 8.38 3.73 1.40
CA GLN A 59 7.74 3.35 2.66
C GLN A 59 8.42 4.01 3.87
N ILE A 60 9.73 4.25 3.80
CA ILE A 60 10.43 5.07 4.80
C ILE A 60 9.83 6.47 4.83
N PHE A 61 9.70 7.10 3.66
CA PHE A 61 9.08 8.42 3.53
C PHE A 61 7.63 8.45 4.05
N GLN A 62 6.84 7.41 3.78
CA GLN A 62 5.48 7.30 4.32
C GLN A 62 5.45 7.15 5.85
N ALA A 63 6.38 6.39 6.43
CA ALA A 63 6.51 6.25 7.88
C ALA A 63 6.85 7.59 8.55
N GLU A 64 7.79 8.34 7.97
CA GLU A 64 8.14 9.70 8.41
C GLU A 64 6.95 10.65 8.32
N ALA A 65 6.13 10.54 7.28
CA ALA A 65 4.90 11.31 7.14
C ALA A 65 3.85 10.95 8.21
N ALA A 66 3.76 9.67 8.59
CA ALA A 66 2.95 9.19 9.70
C ALA A 66 3.53 9.54 11.10
N GLY A 67 4.74 10.09 11.18
CA GLY A 67 5.41 10.44 12.44
C GLY A 67 5.87 9.22 13.25
N ILE A 68 6.16 8.10 12.59
CA ILE A 68 6.59 6.85 13.23
C ILE A 68 7.91 6.36 12.65
N ALA A 69 8.63 5.56 13.43
CA ALA A 69 9.87 4.95 12.96
C ALA A 69 9.61 3.99 11.79
N PRO A 70 10.48 3.95 10.77
CA PRO A 70 10.39 2.97 9.69
C PRO A 70 10.42 1.53 10.23
N ASP A 71 9.44 0.72 9.83
CA ASP A 71 9.28 -0.67 10.23
C ASP A 71 9.11 -1.54 8.98
N VAL A 72 9.91 -2.60 8.86
CA VAL A 72 9.88 -3.50 7.70
C VAL A 72 8.54 -4.22 7.51
N ARG A 73 7.71 -4.31 8.56
CA ARG A 73 6.33 -4.80 8.44
C ARG A 73 5.47 -3.93 7.53
N MET A 74 5.82 -2.66 7.33
CA MET A 74 5.15 -1.78 6.37
C MET A 74 5.46 -2.17 4.91
N ASN A 75 6.56 -2.87 4.67
CA ASN A 75 6.97 -3.39 3.37
C ASN A 75 7.59 -4.79 3.49
N PRO A 76 6.78 -5.83 3.76
CA PRO A 76 7.32 -7.15 4.11
C PRO A 76 8.05 -7.84 2.95
N VAL A 77 7.70 -7.50 1.70
CA VAL A 77 8.38 -8.02 0.50
C VAL A 77 8.88 -6.86 -0.35
N LEU A 78 10.20 -6.84 -0.57
CA LEU A 78 10.89 -5.91 -1.47
C LEU A 78 11.61 -6.72 -2.56
N LEU A 79 11.30 -6.41 -3.81
CA LEU A 79 11.95 -6.98 -4.98
C LEU A 79 12.90 -5.97 -5.58
N LYS A 80 14.17 -6.35 -5.74
CA LYS A 80 15.20 -5.52 -6.36
C LYS A 80 15.62 -6.21 -7.67
N PRO A 81 15.17 -5.73 -8.84
CA PRO A 81 15.55 -6.34 -10.11
C PRO A 81 17.08 -6.31 -10.28
N THR A 82 17.69 -7.44 -10.61
CA THR A 82 19.15 -7.56 -10.80
C THR A 82 19.53 -7.81 -12.25
N SER A 83 18.66 -8.46 -13.02
CA SER A 83 18.79 -8.67 -14.47
C SER A 83 17.40 -8.75 -15.11
N ASP A 84 17.32 -8.90 -16.44
CA ASP A 84 16.05 -8.95 -17.18
C ASP A 84 15.09 -10.04 -16.67
N CYS A 85 15.64 -11.12 -16.10
CA CYS A 85 14.86 -12.26 -15.63
C CYS A 85 14.95 -12.52 -14.12
N GLN A 86 15.81 -11.80 -13.39
CA GLN A 86 16.06 -12.06 -11.96
C GLN A 86 15.81 -10.84 -11.07
N ALA A 87 15.32 -11.11 -9.87
CA ALA A 87 15.23 -10.14 -8.80
C ALA A 87 15.79 -10.74 -7.50
N GLN A 88 16.51 -9.91 -6.75
CA GLN A 88 16.80 -10.17 -5.36
C GLN A 88 15.53 -9.95 -4.54
N VAL A 89 15.18 -10.95 -3.74
CA VAL A 89 14.03 -10.95 -2.85
C VAL A 89 14.51 -10.62 -1.44
N VAL A 90 13.98 -9.52 -0.90
CA VAL A 90 14.18 -9.09 0.48
C VAL A 90 12.87 -9.34 1.24
N LEU A 91 12.92 -10.18 2.26
CA LEU A 91 11.78 -10.52 3.11
C LEU A 91 12.03 -9.98 4.52
N MET A 92 11.08 -9.22 5.05
CA MET A 92 11.18 -8.64 6.39
C MET A 92 12.53 -7.92 6.63
N GLY A 93 13.00 -7.22 5.59
CA GLY A 93 14.25 -6.50 5.55
C GLY A 93 15.54 -7.30 5.60
N LYS A 94 15.48 -8.60 5.31
CA LYS A 94 16.65 -9.46 5.10
C LYS A 94 16.65 -10.02 3.69
N VAL A 95 17.82 -10.05 3.06
CA VAL A 95 18.01 -10.71 1.77
C VAL A 95 17.72 -12.20 1.94
N ALA A 96 16.70 -12.70 1.24
CA ALA A 96 16.32 -14.11 1.31
C ALA A 96 17.04 -14.91 0.23
N CYS A 97 16.90 -14.50 -1.03
CA CYS A 97 17.46 -15.20 -2.19
C CYS A 97 17.37 -14.32 -3.45
N ASN A 98 18.06 -14.75 -4.50
CA ASN A 98 17.82 -14.27 -5.85
C ASN A 98 16.90 -15.28 -6.54
N MET A 99 15.80 -14.80 -7.10
CA MET A 99 14.83 -15.65 -7.80
C MET A 99 14.54 -15.06 -9.17
N ASP A 100 14.28 -15.94 -10.14
CA ASP A 100 13.67 -15.49 -11.38
C ASP A 100 12.17 -15.18 -11.21
N ALA A 101 11.60 -14.52 -12.20
CA ALA A 101 10.20 -14.11 -12.16
C ALA A 101 9.22 -15.30 -12.01
N VAL A 102 9.56 -16.48 -12.56
CA VAL A 102 8.73 -17.69 -12.55
C VAL A 102 8.72 -18.32 -11.16
N SER A 103 9.91 -18.55 -10.59
CA SER A 103 10.11 -19.08 -9.26
C SER A 103 9.47 -18.19 -8.20
N TYR A 104 9.60 -16.87 -8.34
CA TYR A 104 8.92 -15.93 -7.44
C TYR A 104 7.39 -16.00 -7.57
N HIS A 105 6.87 -16.23 -8.78
CA HIS A 105 5.44 -16.38 -9.01
C HIS A 105 4.87 -17.61 -8.28
N GLU A 106 5.59 -18.73 -8.31
CA GLU A 106 5.24 -19.97 -7.61
C GLU A 106 5.40 -19.86 -6.09
N TYR A 107 6.32 -19.02 -5.62
CA TYR A 107 6.54 -18.75 -4.20
C TYR A 107 5.48 -17.82 -3.59
N LYS A 108 4.88 -16.93 -4.40
CA LYS A 108 3.92 -15.91 -3.95
C LYS A 108 2.73 -16.44 -3.13
N PRO A 109 2.09 -17.59 -3.45
CA PRO A 109 1.02 -18.16 -2.63
C PRO A 109 1.46 -18.47 -1.19
N GLN A 110 2.69 -18.96 -1.00
CA GLN A 110 3.25 -19.27 0.33
C GLN A 110 3.44 -17.99 1.16
N LEU A 111 3.81 -16.88 0.49
CA LEU A 111 3.95 -15.57 1.13
C LEU A 111 2.62 -14.95 1.58
N GLN A 112 1.47 -15.37 1.02
CA GLN A 112 0.18 -14.73 1.33
C GLN A 112 -0.18 -14.83 2.81
N GLN A 113 0.01 -16.00 3.40
CA GLN A 113 -0.29 -16.22 4.81
C GLN A 113 0.64 -15.38 5.70
N GLN A 114 1.94 -15.39 5.40
CA GLN A 114 2.94 -14.59 6.13
C GLN A 114 2.64 -13.08 6.04
N ILE A 115 2.28 -12.58 4.85
CA ILE A 115 1.91 -11.17 4.65
C ILE A 115 0.64 -10.83 5.45
N SER A 116 -0.34 -11.73 5.51
CA SER A 116 -1.56 -11.53 6.29
C SER A 116 -1.25 -11.44 7.79
N GLU A 117 -0.42 -12.33 8.31
CA GLU A 117 0.03 -12.31 9.71
C GLU A 117 0.80 -11.03 10.03
N VAL A 118 1.73 -10.63 9.16
CA VAL A 118 2.48 -9.37 9.29
C VAL A 118 1.52 -8.18 9.29
N TYR A 119 0.57 -8.13 8.37
CA TYR A 119 -0.43 -7.08 8.30
C TYR A 119 -1.24 -7.00 9.59
N HIS A 120 -1.77 -8.12 10.10
CA HIS A 120 -2.54 -8.13 11.33
C HIS A 120 -1.70 -7.72 12.54
N SER A 121 -0.43 -8.17 12.61
CA SER A 121 0.49 -7.78 13.67
C SER A 121 0.79 -6.28 13.66
N LEU A 122 1.01 -5.68 12.48
CA LEU A 122 1.24 -4.25 12.34
C LEU A 122 -0.04 -3.50 12.67
N ALA A 123 -1.15 -3.87 12.03
CA ALA A 123 -2.44 -3.24 12.21
C ALA A 123 -2.82 -3.20 13.69
N SER A 124 -2.54 -4.25 14.49
CA SER A 124 -2.80 -4.31 15.94
C SER A 124 -2.37 -3.06 16.73
N GLY A 125 -1.29 -2.38 16.32
CA GLY A 125 -0.76 -1.18 16.97
C GLY A 125 -1.36 0.16 16.53
N TYR A 126 -2.14 0.19 15.45
CA TYR A 126 -2.61 1.44 14.82
C TYR A 126 -4.14 1.52 14.71
N ASP A 127 -4.64 2.75 14.58
CA ASP A 127 -6.05 3.06 14.44
C ASP A 127 -6.47 3.05 12.96
N ILE A 128 -5.58 3.52 12.08
CA ILE A 128 -5.79 3.63 10.64
C ILE A 128 -4.63 2.98 9.86
N MET A 129 -4.95 2.08 8.94
CA MET A 129 -3.99 1.53 7.98
C MET A 129 -4.15 2.22 6.62
N VAL A 130 -3.06 2.75 6.06
CA VAL A 130 -3.04 3.37 4.72
C VAL A 130 -2.34 2.45 3.74
N LEU A 131 -3.11 1.77 2.89
CA LEU A 131 -2.64 0.70 2.03
C LEU A 131 -2.27 1.26 0.64
N GLU A 132 -1.08 0.96 0.16
CA GLU A 132 -0.67 1.27 -1.22
C GLU A 132 -0.93 0.07 -2.15
N GLY A 133 -1.77 0.28 -3.16
CA GLY A 133 -2.08 -0.71 -4.18
C GLY A 133 -1.02 -0.81 -5.28
N GLN A 134 -0.89 -2.02 -5.83
CA GLN A 134 -0.18 -2.24 -7.08
C GLN A 134 -1.02 -1.77 -8.28
N VAL A 135 -0.36 -1.51 -9.40
CA VAL A 135 -1.03 -1.06 -10.61
C VAL A 135 -1.85 -2.20 -11.21
N ALA A 136 -3.13 -1.97 -11.44
CA ALA A 136 -3.96 -2.86 -12.24
C ALA A 136 -3.73 -2.54 -13.73
N ARG A 137 -2.85 -3.30 -14.41
CA ARG A 137 -2.68 -3.15 -15.87
C ARG A 137 -3.87 -3.80 -16.61
N ARG A 138 -4.59 -3.03 -17.43
CA ARG A 138 -5.43 -3.56 -18.52
C ARG A 138 -4.49 -4.15 -19.59
N LYS A 139 -4.84 -5.33 -20.12
CA LYS A 139 -4.03 -6.21 -21.01
C LYS A 139 -3.37 -5.47 -22.20
N SER A 140 -2.10 -5.81 -22.48
CA SER A 140 -1.49 -6.08 -23.81
C SER A 140 0.06 -6.09 -23.75
N THR A 141 0.63 -7.28 -24.01
CA THR A 141 1.97 -7.60 -24.58
C THR A 141 3.24 -6.97 -23.99
N CYS A 142 3.72 -7.52 -22.88
CA CYS A 142 5.09 -7.99 -22.66
C CYS A 142 5.02 -8.97 -21.48
N ALA A 143 5.44 -10.22 -21.68
CA ALA A 143 5.08 -11.36 -20.86
C ALA A 143 5.88 -11.42 -19.55
N ILE A 144 5.50 -10.62 -18.55
CA ILE A 144 5.72 -10.92 -17.13
C ILE A 144 4.45 -10.54 -16.36
N ALA A 145 3.92 -11.51 -15.61
CA ALA A 145 2.87 -11.40 -14.61
C ALA A 145 1.42 -11.14 -15.09
N THR A 146 0.70 -12.20 -15.49
CA THR A 146 -0.74 -12.33 -15.18
C THR A 146 -1.19 -13.79 -15.15
N SER A 147 -1.06 -14.42 -13.99
CA SER A 147 -1.95 -15.46 -13.47
C SER A 147 -2.19 -15.01 -12.03
N SER A 148 -3.31 -14.39 -11.66
CA SER A 148 -4.56 -15.07 -11.38
C SER A 148 -5.63 -14.01 -11.19
N ILE A 149 -6.35 -13.68 -12.25
CA ILE A 149 -7.66 -13.04 -12.17
C ILE A 149 -8.52 -13.85 -13.13
N TRP A 150 -9.73 -14.20 -12.69
CA TRP A 150 -10.74 -15.07 -13.32
C TRP A 150 -10.78 -16.52 -12.85
N ALA A 151 -11.30 -16.74 -11.63
CA ALA A 151 -12.20 -17.86 -11.32
C ALA A 151 -12.66 -17.78 -9.86
N TRP A 152 -13.72 -17.03 -9.55
CA TRP A 152 -14.45 -17.25 -8.29
C TRP A 152 -15.94 -17.11 -8.55
N ARG A 153 -16.59 -18.26 -8.80
CA ARG A 153 -18.04 -18.39 -8.91
C ARG A 153 -18.49 -19.53 -7.99
N ARG A 154 -19.39 -19.16 -7.06
CA ARG A 154 -20.30 -19.97 -6.21
C ARG A 154 -19.69 -20.86 -5.11
N SER A 155 -19.77 -20.39 -3.87
CA SER A 155 -20.69 -20.93 -2.83
C SER A 155 -20.54 -20.18 -1.49
N PRO A 156 -21.53 -20.24 -0.58
CA PRO A 156 -21.85 -19.15 0.34
C PRO A 156 -21.35 -19.40 1.77
N MET A 157 -20.74 -18.41 2.44
CA MET A 157 -20.90 -18.17 3.89
C MET A 157 -20.23 -16.86 4.35
N ARG A 158 -21.07 -15.84 4.54
CA ARG A 158 -21.15 -14.88 5.66
C ARG A 158 -19.90 -14.06 6.07
N GLN A 159 -19.90 -12.83 5.54
CA GLN A 159 -19.84 -11.55 6.27
C GLN A 159 -18.56 -11.18 7.05
N CYS A 160 -17.53 -10.81 6.29
CA CYS A 160 -16.87 -9.51 6.50
C CYS A 160 -16.78 -8.84 5.12
N CYS A 161 -17.67 -7.89 4.87
CA CYS A 161 -17.77 -7.18 3.60
C CYS A 161 -16.50 -6.38 3.33
N TRP A 162 -15.63 -6.92 2.48
CA TRP A 162 -14.64 -6.18 1.73
C TRP A 162 -15.09 -6.22 0.27
N TRP A 163 -14.96 -5.08 -0.43
CA TRP A 163 -15.33 -4.75 -1.83
C TRP A 163 -16.67 -4.00 -2.01
N PRO A 164 -16.82 -3.12 -3.02
CA PRO A 164 -15.90 -2.08 -3.53
C PRO A 164 -16.64 -0.72 -3.73
N ILE A 165 -15.93 0.42 -3.73
CA ILE A 165 -16.44 1.66 -4.35
C ILE A 165 -15.53 2.00 -5.53
N SER A 166 -16.04 1.73 -6.74
CA SER A 166 -15.52 2.29 -7.97
C SER A 166 -16.07 3.71 -8.12
N ILE A 167 -15.20 4.72 -8.25
CA ILE A 167 -15.57 5.99 -8.86
C ILE A 167 -15.03 5.96 -10.29
N VAL A 168 -15.94 5.72 -11.23
CA VAL A 168 -15.76 6.09 -12.63
C VAL A 168 -16.29 7.52 -12.75
N ALA A 169 -15.46 8.43 -13.24
CA ALA A 169 -15.90 9.76 -13.64
C ALA A 169 -16.79 9.66 -14.89
N GLY A 170 -17.97 10.28 -14.85
CA GLY A 170 -18.82 10.46 -16.02
C GLY A 170 -20.30 10.57 -15.69
N TYR A 171 -20.73 11.77 -15.32
CA TYR A 171 -21.94 12.50 -15.77
C TYR A 171 -22.44 13.44 -14.66
N LEU A 172 -22.37 14.74 -14.95
CA LEU A 172 -23.08 15.82 -14.25
C LEU A 172 -24.58 15.46 -14.11
N PRO A 173 -25.22 15.82 -13.00
CA PRO A 173 -25.95 17.09 -13.03
C PRO A 173 -25.69 17.98 -11.80
N LEU A 174 -25.84 19.28 -12.04
CA LEU A 174 -25.80 20.39 -11.11
C LEU A 174 -26.34 20.05 -9.71
N PHE A 175 -25.47 20.15 -8.69
CA PHE A 175 -25.88 20.56 -7.35
C PHE A 175 -24.81 21.49 -6.78
N THR A 176 -25.20 22.75 -6.61
CA THR A 176 -24.44 23.81 -5.97
C THR A 176 -24.36 23.54 -4.46
N ALA A 177 -23.22 23.06 -3.98
CA ALA A 177 -22.91 23.05 -2.55
C ALA A 177 -21.83 24.09 -2.24
N ARG A 178 -22.27 25.15 -1.57
CA ARG A 178 -21.56 26.35 -1.17
C ARG A 178 -20.57 26.02 -0.05
N TRP A 179 -19.28 26.29 -0.26
CA TRP A 179 -18.25 26.26 0.79
C TRP A 179 -18.46 27.39 1.82
N PRO A 180 -18.50 27.12 3.13
CA PRO A 180 -18.36 28.17 4.13
C PRO A 180 -16.89 28.57 4.27
N CYS A 181 -16.66 29.83 3.91
CA CYS A 181 -15.43 30.59 4.06
C CYS A 181 -14.93 30.62 5.51
N TRP A 182 -13.62 30.45 5.67
CA TRP A 182 -12.85 30.82 6.84
C TRP A 182 -13.17 32.26 7.28
N ASN A 183 -13.85 32.42 8.42
CA ASN A 183 -13.74 33.64 9.22
C ASN A 183 -14.37 33.42 10.61
N GLN A 184 -13.53 33.24 11.63
CA GLN A 184 -13.90 33.69 12.98
C GLN A 184 -12.81 34.61 13.50
N LYS A 185 -13.07 35.90 13.29
CA LYS A 185 -12.48 37.00 14.03
C LYS A 185 -12.69 36.75 15.53
N ARG A 186 -11.59 36.76 16.29
CA ARG A 186 -11.62 36.99 17.73
C ARG A 186 -12.31 38.34 18.00
N LYS A 187 -13.28 38.37 18.93
CA LYS A 187 -13.77 39.61 19.57
C LYS A 187 -13.23 39.67 21.00
N PRO A 188 -12.98 40.88 21.53
CA PRO A 188 -12.34 41.07 22.83
C PRO A 188 -13.36 40.99 23.96
N GLY A 189 -12.88 40.57 25.12
CA GLY A 189 -13.51 40.66 26.44
C GLY A 189 -12.39 40.79 27.47
#